data_AF-A0A813FBZ9-F1
#
_entry.id   AF-A0A813FBZ9-F1
#
_cell.length_a   1.000
_cell.length_b   1.000
_cell.length_c   1.000
_cell.angle_alpha   90.00
_cell.angle_beta   90.00
_cell.angle_gamma   90.00
#
_symmetry.space_group_name_H-M   'P 1'
#
loop_
_entity.id
_entity.type
_entity.pdbx_description
1 polymer ?
#
loop_
_entity_poly.entity_id
_entity_poly.type
_entity_poly.pdbx_seq_one_letter_code
_entity_poly.pdbx_strand_id
1 'polypeptide(L)'
;MPLVCDASANLGSKPVDISKYGVIYAAAHKNFSTAGVCYTVIRKDLITPDVLPGTPTMCNWYRFSSAPNKVWTVPITLSVWMGQLVMEWMLERGGLPYFEDLAIRRSDLLYNLIDNSSGFYRCFVTETKFRSRMQVVFTVRSGIGADEILVQKFLDETDKLGWLDARSHPLGISSDAIRITMYNPQPYETIMKARGIHVTLLGTGALYSADPQVPGRVFNEEDPPNTTSKLVYTELRKKLEELLVYFDNALILRTLYPVSSDLDSRGLIGKLARFEQVHKVQTSVTVLDDLCPLIPELVRRRTTGVLNFVNSGMVTYTDVVSDLAKRAPASWRRPLLGQEDNSRAAAELGVARLAAACGREVPDARSSLQRMISGLTDDELQTLAPQQSPL
;
A
#
# COMPACT_ATOMS: atom_id res chain seq x y z
N MET A 1 -14.82 -20.34 -34.99
CA MET A 1 -15.81 -19.75 -34.06
C MET A 1 -15.09 -18.79 -33.13
N PRO A 2 -15.55 -17.53 -32.95
CA PRO A 2 -14.90 -16.58 -32.04
C PRO A 2 -15.02 -17.05 -30.58
N LEU A 3 -13.95 -16.94 -29.80
CA LEU A 3 -13.93 -17.30 -28.38
C LEU A 3 -14.56 -16.20 -27.54
N VAL A 4 -15.51 -16.56 -26.66
CA VAL A 4 -16.08 -15.68 -25.64
C VAL A 4 -15.55 -16.14 -24.28
N CYS A 5 -14.91 -15.25 -23.54
CA CYS A 5 -14.25 -15.58 -22.27
C CYS A 5 -14.78 -14.74 -21.11
N ASP A 6 -15.25 -15.43 -20.07
CA ASP A 6 -15.42 -14.84 -18.74
C ASP A 6 -14.05 -14.78 -18.05
N ALA A 7 -13.53 -13.57 -17.91
CA ALA A 7 -12.28 -13.26 -17.24
C ALA A 7 -12.52 -12.54 -15.91
N SER A 8 -13.72 -12.61 -15.33
CA SER A 8 -14.08 -11.86 -14.12
C SER A 8 -13.09 -12.05 -12.98
N ALA A 9 -12.61 -13.28 -12.77
CA ALA A 9 -11.72 -13.61 -11.65
C ALA A 9 -10.22 -13.53 -11.95
N ASN A 10 -9.82 -13.21 -13.19
CA ASN A 10 -8.40 -13.22 -13.57
C ASN A 10 -7.98 -12.07 -14.50
N LEU A 11 -8.90 -11.29 -15.05
CA LEU A 11 -8.56 -10.11 -15.84
C LEU A 11 -7.76 -9.16 -14.95
N GLY A 12 -6.64 -8.66 -15.46
CA GLY A 12 -5.73 -7.80 -14.71
C GLY A 12 -4.74 -8.51 -13.80
N SER A 13 -4.83 -9.83 -13.60
CA SER A 13 -3.86 -10.55 -12.76
C SER A 13 -2.62 -11.04 -13.51
N LYS A 14 -2.65 -11.04 -14.84
CA LYS A 14 -1.52 -11.35 -15.71
C LYS A 14 -1.73 -10.75 -17.12
N PRO A 15 -0.67 -10.64 -17.93
CA PRO A 15 -0.79 -10.37 -19.36
C PRO A 15 -1.65 -11.44 -20.06
N VAL A 16 -2.54 -10.99 -20.94
CA VAL A 16 -3.39 -11.84 -21.78
C VAL A 16 -3.33 -11.32 -23.21
N ASP A 17 -3.15 -12.23 -24.16
CA ASP A 17 -3.26 -11.91 -25.57
C ASP A 17 -4.74 -11.78 -25.97
N ILE A 18 -5.24 -10.54 -25.92
CA ILE A 18 -6.63 -10.21 -26.22
C ILE A 18 -7.02 -10.52 -27.68
N SER A 19 -6.05 -10.64 -28.59
CA SER A 19 -6.33 -10.90 -30.02
C SER A 19 -6.93 -12.29 -30.27
N LYS A 20 -6.73 -13.22 -29.34
CA LYS A 20 -7.28 -14.59 -29.37
C LYS A 20 -8.77 -14.66 -29.08
N TYR A 21 -9.37 -13.57 -28.61
CA TYR A 21 -10.76 -13.53 -28.15
C TYR A 21 -11.63 -12.72 -29.10
N GLY A 22 -12.85 -13.21 -29.35
CA GLY A 22 -13.91 -12.40 -29.94
C GLY A 22 -14.51 -11.46 -28.90
N VAL A 23 -14.77 -11.98 -27.71
CA VAL A 23 -15.25 -11.21 -26.56
C VAL A 23 -14.52 -11.68 -25.31
N ILE A 24 -14.03 -10.74 -24.52
CA ILE A 24 -13.58 -10.99 -23.15
C ILE A 24 -14.30 -10.03 -22.22
N TYR A 25 -14.91 -10.55 -21.15
CA TYR A 25 -15.64 -9.74 -20.20
C TYR A 25 -15.25 -10.07 -18.76
N ALA A 26 -15.36 -9.10 -17.86
CA ALA A 26 -15.03 -9.26 -16.46
C ALA A 26 -15.89 -8.36 -15.58
N ALA A 27 -16.55 -8.94 -14.59
CA ALA A 27 -17.15 -8.16 -13.52
C ALA A 27 -16.06 -7.41 -12.74
N ALA A 28 -16.26 -6.11 -12.48
CA ALA A 28 -15.19 -5.24 -11.99
C ALA A 28 -14.83 -5.48 -10.52
N HIS A 29 -15.75 -6.01 -9.71
CA HIS A 29 -15.66 -6.15 -8.25
C HIS A 29 -14.64 -7.15 -7.70
N LYS A 30 -13.70 -7.58 -8.53
CA LYS A 30 -12.64 -8.52 -8.16
C LYS A 30 -11.29 -7.83 -8.18
N ASN A 31 -10.77 -7.51 -9.37
CA ASN A 31 -9.44 -6.91 -9.50
C ASN A 31 -9.43 -5.38 -9.70
N PHE A 32 -10.57 -4.73 -9.91
CA PHE A 32 -10.57 -3.37 -10.46
C PHE A 32 -11.47 -2.35 -9.76
N SER A 33 -12.71 -2.68 -9.40
CA SER A 33 -13.68 -1.69 -8.90
C SER A 33 -14.74 -2.33 -8.01
N THR A 34 -15.96 -1.82 -8.02
CA THR A 34 -17.10 -2.26 -7.20
C THR A 34 -18.06 -3.14 -7.99
N ALA A 35 -19.04 -3.74 -7.30
CA ALA A 35 -20.13 -4.47 -7.93
C ALA A 35 -21.00 -3.54 -8.80
N GLY A 36 -21.70 -4.12 -9.78
CA GLY A 36 -22.58 -3.37 -10.70
C GLY A 36 -21.94 -2.94 -12.02
N VAL A 37 -20.63 -3.11 -12.21
CA VAL A 37 -19.92 -2.80 -13.46
C VAL A 37 -19.28 -4.06 -14.07
N CYS A 38 -19.34 -4.15 -15.40
CA CYS A 38 -18.66 -5.16 -16.19
C CYS A 38 -17.78 -4.47 -17.25
N TYR A 39 -16.51 -4.85 -17.33
CA TYR A 39 -15.65 -4.50 -18.45
C TYR A 39 -15.82 -5.52 -19.55
N THR A 40 -16.04 -5.06 -20.78
CA THR A 40 -16.16 -5.92 -21.94
C THR A 40 -15.28 -5.39 -23.07
N VAL A 41 -14.40 -6.22 -23.59
CA VAL A 41 -13.62 -5.96 -24.80
C VAL A 41 -14.18 -6.84 -25.90
N ILE A 42 -14.65 -6.20 -26.97
CA ILE A 42 -15.36 -6.84 -28.08
C ILE A 42 -14.58 -6.58 -29.35
N ARG A 43 -14.33 -7.63 -30.13
CA ARG A 43 -13.71 -7.52 -31.45
C ARG A 43 -14.68 -6.82 -32.40
N LYS A 44 -14.21 -5.78 -33.08
CA LYS A 44 -15.06 -4.83 -33.83
C LYS A 44 -15.91 -5.49 -34.92
N ASP A 45 -15.41 -6.53 -35.57
CA ASP A 45 -16.12 -7.29 -36.61
C ASP A 45 -17.35 -8.05 -36.08
N LEU A 46 -17.43 -8.28 -34.76
CA LEU A 46 -18.59 -8.91 -34.12
C LEU A 46 -19.70 -7.91 -33.77
N ILE A 47 -19.43 -6.61 -33.89
CA ILE A 47 -20.41 -5.56 -33.60
C ILE A 47 -21.18 -5.26 -34.89
N THR A 48 -22.31 -5.94 -35.08
CA THR A 48 -23.13 -5.82 -36.29
C THR A 48 -24.57 -5.39 -35.96
N PRO A 49 -25.31 -4.82 -36.91
CA PRO A 49 -26.73 -4.51 -36.71
C PRO A 49 -27.62 -5.76 -36.57
N ASP A 50 -27.10 -6.96 -36.89
CA ASP A 50 -27.79 -8.23 -36.71
C ASP A 50 -27.79 -8.60 -35.22
N VAL A 51 -28.92 -8.37 -34.55
CA VAL A 51 -29.15 -8.61 -33.12
C VAL A 51 -30.44 -9.39 -32.94
N LEU A 52 -30.52 -10.22 -31.90
CA LEU A 52 -31.73 -10.99 -31.62
C LEU A 52 -32.95 -10.08 -31.39
N PRO A 53 -34.13 -10.43 -31.92
CA PRO A 53 -35.37 -9.72 -31.61
C PRO A 53 -35.59 -9.63 -30.10
N GLY A 54 -35.92 -8.42 -29.60
CA GLY A 54 -36.12 -8.18 -28.17
C GLY A 54 -34.85 -7.94 -27.34
N THR A 55 -33.65 -7.90 -27.94
CA THR A 55 -32.41 -7.57 -27.23
C THR A 55 -32.55 -6.22 -26.47
N PRO A 56 -32.38 -6.19 -25.14
CA PRO A 56 -32.45 -4.95 -24.37
C PRO A 56 -31.45 -3.92 -24.89
N THR A 57 -31.83 -2.65 -24.90
CA THR A 57 -30.96 -1.56 -25.40
C THR A 57 -29.59 -1.56 -24.73
N MET A 58 -29.53 -1.82 -23.42
CA MET A 58 -28.28 -1.89 -22.66
C MET A 58 -27.37 -3.07 -23.02
N CYS A 59 -27.90 -4.08 -23.71
CA CYS A 59 -27.17 -5.26 -24.19
C CYS A 59 -26.88 -5.19 -25.71
N ASN A 60 -27.33 -4.15 -26.41
CA ASN A 60 -27.13 -4.01 -27.85
C ASN A 60 -25.82 -3.27 -28.16
N TRP A 61 -24.74 -4.00 -28.37
CA TRP A 61 -23.41 -3.43 -28.61
C TRP A 61 -23.33 -2.55 -29.87
N TYR A 62 -24.10 -2.85 -30.92
CA TYR A 62 -24.15 -2.02 -32.12
C TYR A 62 -24.68 -0.62 -31.79
N ARG A 63 -25.76 -0.52 -30.99
CA ARG A 63 -26.31 0.77 -30.54
C ARG A 63 -25.27 1.59 -29.76
N PHE A 64 -24.59 1.01 -28.78
CA PHE A 64 -23.50 1.69 -28.06
C PHE A 64 -22.38 2.13 -29.00
N SER A 65 -21.99 1.26 -29.94
CA SER A 65 -20.94 1.59 -30.91
C SER A 65 -21.34 2.73 -31.85
N SER A 66 -22.63 2.96 -32.08
CA SER A 66 -23.13 4.07 -32.90
C SER A 66 -23.47 5.35 -32.11
N ALA A 67 -23.42 5.31 -30.78
CA ALA A 67 -23.79 6.43 -29.92
C ALA A 67 -22.79 7.60 -30.01
N PRO A 68 -23.24 8.86 -29.90
CA PRO A 68 -22.36 10.01 -29.64
C PRO A 68 -21.48 9.73 -28.41
N ASN A 69 -20.17 9.95 -28.54
CA ASN A 69 -19.17 9.67 -27.48
C ASN A 69 -19.17 8.23 -26.92
N LYS A 70 -19.84 7.27 -27.59
CA LYS A 70 -20.00 5.87 -27.14
C LYS A 70 -20.67 5.72 -25.76
N VAL A 71 -21.40 6.74 -25.30
CA VAL A 71 -22.15 6.72 -24.05
C VAL A 71 -23.64 6.75 -24.39
N TRP A 72 -24.36 5.66 -24.12
CA TRP A 72 -25.79 5.57 -24.40
C TRP A 72 -26.66 6.03 -23.21
N THR A 73 -26.22 5.72 -21.99
CA THR A 73 -26.84 6.19 -20.73
C THR A 73 -25.76 6.61 -19.75
N VAL A 74 -26.16 7.30 -18.68
CA VAL A 74 -25.26 7.62 -17.57
C VAL A 74 -24.70 6.32 -16.98
N PRO A 75 -23.37 6.09 -16.99
CA PRO A 75 -22.78 4.92 -16.36
C PRO A 75 -22.78 5.07 -14.84
N ILE A 76 -22.42 4.01 -14.11
CA ILE A 76 -22.17 4.10 -12.66
C ILE A 76 -20.86 4.86 -12.44
N THR A 77 -20.92 6.18 -12.47
CA THR A 77 -19.77 7.10 -12.53
C THR A 77 -18.78 6.87 -11.39
N LEU A 78 -19.26 6.64 -10.17
CA LEU A 78 -18.42 6.33 -9.01
C LEU A 78 -17.59 5.06 -9.24
N SER A 79 -18.22 3.99 -9.74
CA SER A 79 -17.53 2.71 -10.01
C SER A 79 -16.55 2.84 -11.18
N VAL A 80 -16.86 3.64 -12.20
CA VAL A 80 -15.93 3.90 -13.30
C VAL A 80 -14.70 4.66 -12.77
N TRP A 81 -14.90 5.69 -11.96
CA TRP A 81 -13.82 6.47 -11.36
C TRP A 81 -12.97 5.64 -10.38
N MET A 82 -13.57 4.84 -9.51
CA MET A 82 -12.84 3.90 -8.66
C MET A 82 -12.00 2.92 -9.47
N GLY A 83 -12.55 2.43 -10.59
CA GLY A 83 -11.82 1.58 -11.53
C GLY A 83 -10.59 2.26 -12.12
N GLN A 84 -10.71 3.54 -12.49
CA GLN A 84 -9.59 4.35 -12.95
C GLN A 84 -8.49 4.44 -11.89
N LEU A 85 -8.83 4.81 -10.64
CA LEU A 85 -7.86 4.93 -9.55
C LEU A 85 -7.12 3.60 -9.29
N VAL A 86 -7.83 2.47 -9.31
CA VAL A 86 -7.19 1.16 -9.13
C VAL A 86 -6.29 0.82 -10.32
N MET A 87 -6.68 1.14 -11.55
CA MET A 87 -5.83 0.91 -12.72
C MET A 87 -4.58 1.80 -12.71
N GLU A 88 -4.70 3.07 -12.31
CA GLU A 88 -3.56 3.99 -12.12
C GLU A 88 -2.60 3.42 -11.08
N TRP A 89 -3.10 3.01 -9.91
CA TRP A 89 -2.31 2.31 -8.90
C TRP A 89 -1.65 1.04 -9.45
N MET A 90 -2.36 0.24 -10.25
CA MET A 90 -1.78 -0.95 -10.86
C MET A 90 -0.61 -0.61 -11.81
N LEU A 91 -0.74 0.46 -12.59
CA LEU A 91 0.31 0.94 -13.48
C LEU A 91 1.52 1.45 -12.70
N GLU A 92 1.31 2.22 -11.64
CA GLU A 92 2.36 2.72 -10.73
C GLU A 92 3.17 1.58 -10.08
N ARG A 93 2.54 0.44 -9.82
CA ARG A 93 3.20 -0.75 -9.27
C ARG A 93 4.05 -1.52 -10.30
N GLY A 94 4.01 -1.16 -11.57
CA GLY A 94 4.71 -1.86 -12.66
C GLY A 94 3.79 -2.64 -13.60
N GLY A 95 2.48 -2.41 -13.53
CA GLY A 95 1.49 -2.99 -14.44
C GLY A 95 1.32 -4.51 -14.30
N LEU A 96 0.78 -5.14 -15.35
CA LEU A 96 0.46 -6.58 -15.33
C LEU A 96 1.64 -7.51 -14.99
N PRO A 97 2.90 -7.26 -15.41
CA PRO A 97 4.03 -8.09 -15.01
C PRO A 97 4.22 -8.16 -13.48
N TYR A 98 4.08 -7.03 -12.79
CA TYR A 98 4.16 -6.99 -11.32
C TYR A 98 3.04 -7.84 -10.68
N PHE A 99 1.80 -7.72 -11.17
CA PHE A 99 0.68 -8.48 -10.62
C PHE A 99 0.72 -9.96 -10.96
N GLU A 100 1.32 -10.34 -12.10
CA GLU A 100 1.57 -11.75 -12.39
C GLU A 100 2.59 -12.35 -11.42
N ASP A 101 3.72 -11.67 -11.20
CA ASP A 101 4.71 -12.09 -10.19
C ASP A 101 4.08 -12.18 -8.80
N LEU A 102 3.32 -11.16 -8.39
CA LEU A 102 2.63 -11.16 -7.11
C LEU A 102 1.61 -12.30 -7.00
N ALA A 103 0.85 -12.59 -8.06
CA ALA A 103 -0.07 -13.71 -8.11
C ALA A 103 0.65 -15.06 -7.95
N ILE A 104 1.76 -15.25 -8.67
CA ILE A 104 2.61 -16.45 -8.60
C ILE A 104 3.11 -16.63 -7.17
N ARG A 105 3.84 -15.64 -6.63
CA ARG A 105 4.40 -15.71 -5.27
C ARG A 105 3.34 -16.04 -4.24
N ARG A 106 2.18 -15.37 -4.27
CA ARG A 106 1.08 -15.61 -3.31
C ARG A 106 0.50 -17.02 -3.42
N SER A 107 0.19 -17.46 -4.65
CA SER A 107 -0.39 -18.78 -4.87
C SER A 107 0.58 -19.92 -4.57
N ASP A 108 1.85 -19.76 -4.92
CA ASP A 108 2.90 -20.75 -4.67
C ASP A 108 3.11 -20.95 -3.17
N LEU A 109 3.01 -19.90 -2.36
CA LEU A 109 3.05 -20.05 -0.91
C LEU A 109 1.93 -20.98 -0.41
N LEU A 110 0.70 -20.82 -0.89
CA LEU A 110 -0.39 -21.67 -0.42
C LEU A 110 -0.28 -23.10 -1.00
N TYR A 111 0.03 -23.23 -2.28
CA TYR A 111 0.19 -24.54 -2.92
C TYR A 111 1.36 -25.34 -2.34
N ASN A 112 2.51 -24.71 -2.09
CA ASN A 112 3.64 -25.38 -1.44
C ASN A 112 3.27 -25.88 -0.04
N LEU A 113 2.48 -25.13 0.72
CA LEU A 113 2.01 -25.59 2.04
C LEU A 113 1.09 -26.81 1.90
N ILE A 114 0.17 -26.79 0.94
CA ILE A 114 -0.77 -27.89 0.67
C ILE A 114 -0.02 -29.14 0.22
N ASP A 115 0.86 -29.01 -0.78
CA ASP A 115 1.55 -30.14 -1.39
C ASP A 115 2.55 -30.80 -0.43
N ASN A 116 3.15 -30.03 0.49
CA ASN A 116 4.07 -30.55 1.51
C ASN A 116 3.39 -30.97 2.83
N SER A 117 2.05 -30.99 2.87
CA SER A 117 1.29 -31.31 4.09
C SER A 117 1.18 -32.82 4.41
N SER A 118 1.88 -33.68 3.67
CA SER A 118 1.76 -35.15 3.77
C SER A 118 0.31 -35.64 3.65
N GLY A 119 -0.49 -34.98 2.81
CA GLY A 119 -1.90 -35.32 2.57
C GLY A 119 -2.89 -34.79 3.60
N PHE A 120 -2.43 -34.00 4.59
CA PHE A 120 -3.32 -33.34 5.55
C PHE A 120 -4.16 -32.26 4.88
N TYR A 121 -3.60 -31.48 3.96
CA TYR A 121 -4.35 -30.61 3.06
C TYR A 121 -4.34 -31.18 1.65
N ARG A 122 -5.48 -31.09 0.95
CA ARG A 122 -5.61 -31.56 -0.43
C ARG A 122 -6.31 -30.53 -1.30
N CYS A 123 -5.71 -30.22 -2.44
CA CYS A 123 -6.35 -29.41 -3.47
C CYS A 123 -7.24 -30.30 -4.35
N PHE A 124 -8.44 -29.82 -4.70
CA PHE A 124 -9.32 -30.53 -5.64
C PHE A 124 -8.77 -30.52 -7.07
N VAL A 125 -7.93 -29.54 -7.41
CA VAL A 125 -7.26 -29.45 -8.72
C VAL A 125 -5.88 -30.12 -8.62
N THR A 126 -5.81 -31.36 -9.11
CA THR A 126 -4.62 -32.21 -9.04
C THR A 126 -3.57 -31.86 -10.11
N GLU A 127 -4.00 -31.42 -11.29
CA GLU A 127 -3.11 -30.97 -12.35
C GLU A 127 -2.62 -29.53 -12.08
N THR A 128 -1.32 -29.37 -11.83
CA THR A 128 -0.72 -28.08 -11.43
C THR A 128 -0.94 -26.96 -12.44
N LYS A 129 -0.93 -27.25 -13.75
CA LYS A 129 -1.17 -26.26 -14.82
C LYS A 129 -2.59 -25.66 -14.81
N PHE A 130 -3.55 -26.32 -14.15
CA PHE A 130 -4.94 -25.85 -14.04
C PHE A 130 -5.24 -25.17 -12.70
N ARG A 131 -4.26 -25.12 -11.80
CA ARG A 131 -4.40 -24.46 -10.50
C ARG A 131 -4.53 -22.95 -10.68
N SER A 132 -5.53 -22.38 -10.01
CA SER A 132 -5.81 -20.95 -10.06
C SER A 132 -4.83 -20.18 -9.17
N ARG A 133 -4.25 -19.11 -9.71
CA ARG A 133 -3.41 -18.19 -8.93
C ARG A 133 -4.23 -17.20 -8.09
N MET A 134 -5.52 -17.07 -8.37
CA MET A 134 -6.41 -16.08 -7.75
C MET A 134 -7.33 -16.68 -6.69
N GLN A 135 -7.63 -17.98 -6.78
CA GLN A 135 -8.57 -18.66 -5.89
C GLN A 135 -8.09 -20.09 -5.68
N VAL A 136 -7.55 -20.37 -4.50
CA VAL A 136 -7.09 -21.71 -4.16
C VAL A 136 -8.18 -22.41 -3.36
N VAL A 137 -8.70 -23.50 -3.92
CA VAL A 137 -9.73 -24.33 -3.26
C VAL A 137 -9.10 -25.63 -2.82
N PHE A 138 -9.22 -25.94 -1.53
CA PHE A 138 -8.65 -27.13 -0.91
C PHE A 138 -9.52 -27.60 0.26
N THR A 139 -9.17 -28.73 0.83
CA THR A 139 -9.87 -29.32 1.97
C THR A 139 -8.85 -29.93 2.94
N VAL A 140 -9.33 -30.32 4.12
CA VAL A 140 -8.58 -31.08 5.10
C VAL A 140 -8.85 -32.57 4.84
N ARG A 141 -7.77 -33.34 4.69
CA ARG A 141 -7.79 -34.78 4.47
C ARG A 141 -8.77 -35.16 3.34
N SER A 142 -9.85 -35.89 3.63
CA SER A 142 -10.57 -36.69 2.64
C SER A 142 -11.37 -35.87 1.63
N GLY A 143 -11.89 -34.70 2.00
CA GLY A 143 -12.66 -33.84 1.08
C GLY A 143 -13.99 -34.45 0.62
N ILE A 144 -14.54 -35.39 1.39
CA ILE A 144 -15.83 -36.06 1.13
C ILE A 144 -16.80 -35.90 2.32
N GLY A 145 -16.66 -34.84 3.12
CA GLY A 145 -17.52 -34.51 4.27
C GLY A 145 -17.15 -35.20 5.58
N ALA A 146 -16.22 -36.16 5.59
CA ALA A 146 -15.84 -36.88 6.82
C ALA A 146 -14.99 -36.04 7.80
N ASP A 147 -14.42 -34.92 7.35
CA ASP A 147 -13.50 -34.07 8.10
C ASP A 147 -14.08 -32.68 8.41
N GLU A 148 -15.41 -32.51 8.38
CA GLU A 148 -16.10 -31.23 8.61
C GLU A 148 -15.68 -30.53 9.91
N ILE A 149 -15.46 -31.28 10.99
CA ILE A 149 -15.02 -30.72 12.28
C ILE A 149 -13.63 -30.06 12.15
N LEU A 150 -12.72 -30.66 11.39
CA LEU A 150 -11.38 -30.10 11.17
C LEU A 150 -11.43 -28.88 10.24
N VAL A 151 -12.30 -28.91 9.24
CA VAL A 151 -12.55 -27.75 8.37
C VAL A 151 -13.15 -26.61 9.18
N GLN A 152 -14.13 -26.88 10.05
CA GLN A 152 -14.71 -25.87 10.94
C GLN A 152 -13.64 -25.29 11.87
N LYS A 153 -12.80 -26.15 12.48
CA LYS A 153 -11.68 -25.69 13.30
C LYS A 153 -10.71 -24.79 12.52
N PHE A 154 -10.38 -25.15 11.29
CA PHE A 154 -9.54 -24.31 10.42
C PHE A 154 -10.20 -22.94 10.22
N LEU A 155 -11.49 -22.91 9.88
CA LEU A 155 -12.23 -21.67 9.66
C LEU A 155 -12.24 -20.79 10.92
N ASP A 156 -12.50 -21.36 12.08
CA ASP A 156 -12.51 -20.65 13.36
C ASP A 156 -11.12 -20.09 13.73
N GLU A 157 -10.05 -20.82 13.44
CA GLU A 157 -8.68 -20.35 13.64
C GLU A 157 -8.32 -19.23 12.65
N THR A 158 -8.74 -19.35 11.39
CA THR A 158 -8.51 -18.30 10.38
C THR A 158 -9.32 -17.03 10.65
N ASP A 159 -10.54 -17.14 11.17
CA ASP A 159 -11.38 -16.00 11.56
C ASP A 159 -10.71 -15.17 12.66
N LYS A 160 -10.11 -15.83 13.67
CA LYS A 160 -9.29 -15.18 14.70
C LYS A 160 -8.06 -14.48 14.14
N LEU A 161 -7.55 -14.95 13.00
CA LEU A 161 -6.45 -14.31 12.26
C LEU A 161 -6.96 -13.20 11.32
N GLY A 162 -8.25 -12.88 11.30
CA GLY A 162 -8.84 -11.85 10.43
C GLY A 162 -9.01 -12.29 8.97
N TRP A 163 -8.93 -13.59 8.70
CA TRP A 163 -9.18 -14.15 7.37
C TRP A 163 -10.68 -14.36 7.18
N LEU A 164 -11.31 -13.37 6.55
CA LEU A 164 -12.75 -13.38 6.28
C LEU A 164 -13.07 -14.25 5.06
N ASP A 165 -14.27 -14.84 5.07
CA ASP A 165 -14.86 -15.58 3.94
C ASP A 165 -13.99 -16.74 3.38
N ALA A 166 -13.21 -17.40 4.24
CA ALA A 166 -12.39 -18.55 3.87
C ALA A 166 -13.21 -19.81 3.54
N ARG A 167 -14.50 -19.85 3.90
CA ARG A 167 -15.41 -20.95 3.54
C ARG A 167 -15.73 -20.87 2.05
N SER A 168 -15.53 -21.97 1.33
CA SER A 168 -15.93 -22.04 -0.08
C SER A 168 -17.45 -21.94 -0.23
N HIS A 169 -17.92 -21.45 -1.40
CA HIS A 169 -19.32 -21.65 -1.75
C HIS A 169 -19.65 -23.15 -1.78
N PRO A 170 -20.91 -23.53 -1.48
CA PRO A 170 -21.35 -24.91 -1.58
C PRO A 170 -21.06 -25.45 -2.98
N LEU A 171 -20.19 -26.47 -3.08
CA LEU A 171 -19.88 -27.13 -4.35
C LEU A 171 -20.89 -28.25 -4.68
N GLY A 172 -22.05 -28.25 -4.01
CA GLY A 172 -23.02 -29.36 -4.08
C GLY A 172 -22.71 -30.53 -3.13
N ILE A 173 -21.69 -30.38 -2.27
CA ILE A 173 -21.34 -31.27 -1.14
C ILE A 173 -21.50 -30.49 0.18
N SER A 174 -21.69 -31.19 1.32
CA SER A 174 -21.64 -30.54 2.63
C SER A 174 -20.28 -29.83 2.78
N SER A 175 -20.29 -28.57 3.21
CA SER A 175 -19.17 -27.65 2.94
C SER A 175 -17.91 -27.98 3.76
N ASP A 176 -17.10 -28.87 3.24
CA ASP A 176 -15.77 -29.25 3.74
C ASP A 176 -14.63 -28.57 2.95
N ALA A 177 -14.97 -27.68 2.01
CA ALA A 177 -14.03 -26.97 1.17
C ALA A 177 -13.69 -25.58 1.72
N ILE A 178 -12.41 -25.29 1.75
CA ILE A 178 -11.80 -24.01 2.07
C ILE A 178 -11.42 -23.33 0.75
N ARG A 179 -11.69 -22.03 0.65
CA ARG A 179 -11.30 -21.22 -0.51
C ARG A 179 -10.60 -19.95 -0.06
N ILE A 180 -9.35 -19.80 -0.47
CA ILE A 180 -8.57 -18.59 -0.22
C ILE A 180 -8.48 -17.80 -1.53
N THR A 181 -9.05 -16.60 -1.53
CA THR A 181 -9.11 -15.71 -2.69
C THR A 181 -8.06 -14.62 -2.55
N MET A 182 -7.25 -14.41 -3.59
CA MET A 182 -6.06 -13.55 -3.61
C MET A 182 -6.04 -12.63 -4.83
N TYR A 183 -7.05 -11.74 -4.95
CA TYR A 183 -7.09 -10.72 -6.01
C TYR A 183 -5.98 -9.68 -5.87
N ASN A 184 -5.75 -8.87 -6.91
CA ASN A 184 -4.67 -7.89 -6.96
C ASN A 184 -4.58 -6.93 -5.76
N PRO A 185 -5.70 -6.38 -5.24
CA PRO A 185 -5.64 -5.41 -4.13
C PRO A 185 -5.22 -6.04 -2.80
N GLN A 186 -5.21 -7.37 -2.67
CA GLN A 186 -4.80 -8.00 -1.43
C GLN A 186 -3.27 -7.95 -1.25
N PRO A 187 -2.79 -7.36 -0.14
CA PRO A 187 -1.36 -7.22 0.11
C PRO A 187 -0.68 -8.59 0.30
N TYR A 188 0.61 -8.66 -0.01
CA TYR A 188 1.42 -9.87 0.21
C TYR A 188 1.51 -10.22 1.71
N GLU A 189 1.42 -9.18 2.54
CA GLU A 189 1.41 -9.17 3.99
C GLU A 189 0.31 -10.07 4.58
N THR A 190 -0.86 -10.18 3.92
CA THR A 190 -1.95 -11.07 4.36
C THR A 190 -1.52 -12.53 4.39
N ILE A 191 -0.68 -12.95 3.44
CA ILE A 191 -0.19 -14.33 3.36
C ILE A 191 1.06 -14.51 4.22
N MET A 192 1.89 -13.48 4.36
CA MET A 192 3.00 -13.47 5.31
C MET A 192 2.51 -13.69 6.75
N LYS A 193 1.38 -13.09 7.12
CA LYS A 193 0.72 -13.33 8.42
C LYS A 193 0.42 -14.80 8.65
N ALA A 194 -0.25 -15.47 7.71
CA ALA A 194 -0.57 -16.89 7.87
C ALA A 194 0.64 -17.82 7.97
N ARG A 195 1.82 -17.36 7.52
CA ARG A 195 3.07 -18.10 7.63
C ARG A 195 3.91 -17.69 8.84
N GLY A 196 3.44 -16.77 9.66
CA GLY A 196 4.23 -16.20 10.76
C GLY A 196 5.50 -15.49 10.27
N ILE A 197 5.52 -14.99 9.03
CA ILE A 197 6.64 -14.24 8.48
C ILE A 197 6.55 -12.82 9.01
N HIS A 198 7.62 -12.34 9.64
CA HIS A 198 7.71 -10.96 10.12
C HIS A 198 7.67 -9.97 8.96
N VAL A 199 6.88 -8.91 9.10
CA VAL A 199 6.75 -7.84 8.10
C VAL A 199 7.11 -6.50 8.73
N THR A 200 7.98 -5.72 8.09
CA THR A 200 8.22 -4.33 8.49
C THR A 200 7.66 -3.37 7.44
N LEU A 201 6.81 -2.44 7.87
CA LEU A 201 6.15 -1.45 7.05
C LEU A 201 6.64 -0.04 7.45
N LEU A 202 7.03 0.76 6.46
CA LEU A 202 7.31 2.17 6.67
C LEU A 202 5.98 2.95 6.63
N GLY A 203 5.52 3.35 7.82
CA GLY A 203 4.33 4.16 8.05
C GLY A 203 4.65 5.65 8.16
N THR A 204 3.71 6.41 8.72
CA THR A 204 3.83 7.87 8.87
C THR A 204 3.52 8.30 10.30
N GLY A 205 4.37 9.15 10.87
CA GLY A 205 4.13 9.84 12.15
C GLY A 205 3.32 11.13 12.00
N ALA A 206 2.97 11.53 10.77
CA ALA A 206 2.18 12.74 10.49
C ALA A 206 0.68 12.58 10.86
N LEU A 207 0.42 12.00 12.02
CA LEU A 207 -0.90 11.73 12.60
C LEU A 207 -1.21 12.69 13.77
N TYR A 208 -0.20 13.43 14.21
CA TYR A 208 -0.23 14.24 15.41
C TYR A 208 0.05 15.71 15.10
N SER A 209 -0.66 16.60 15.78
CA SER A 209 -0.44 18.04 15.78
C SER A 209 -0.21 18.51 17.21
N ALA A 210 0.62 19.54 17.40
CA ALA A 210 0.78 20.20 18.69
C ALA A 210 -0.59 20.58 19.26
N ASP A 211 -0.77 20.30 20.55
CA ASP A 211 -1.95 20.70 21.28
C ASP A 211 -1.67 22.04 21.99
N PRO A 212 -2.34 23.15 21.62
CA PRO A 212 -2.15 24.43 22.29
C PRO A 212 -2.49 24.38 23.79
N GLN A 213 -3.34 23.43 24.22
CA GLN A 213 -3.72 23.27 25.61
C GLN A 213 -2.66 22.53 26.44
N VAL A 214 -1.81 21.74 25.77
CA VAL A 214 -0.72 20.99 26.42
C VAL A 214 0.58 21.19 25.63
N PRO A 215 1.20 22.37 25.73
CA PRO A 215 2.46 22.65 25.04
C PRO A 215 3.55 21.65 25.42
N GLY A 216 4.31 21.18 24.42
CA GLY A 216 5.38 20.22 24.64
C GLY A 216 4.92 18.78 24.90
N ARG A 217 3.65 18.44 24.62
CA ARG A 217 3.19 17.06 24.66
C ARG A 217 4.00 16.19 23.68
N VAL A 218 4.54 15.10 24.21
CA VAL A 218 5.18 14.03 23.44
C VAL A 218 4.14 12.94 23.17
N PHE A 219 3.97 12.56 21.89
CA PHE A 219 3.03 11.53 21.48
C PHE A 219 3.71 10.17 21.36
N ASN A 220 3.20 9.19 22.07
CA ASN A 220 3.63 7.80 22.06
C ASN A 220 2.73 6.97 21.15
N GLU A 221 3.09 5.70 20.93
CA GLU A 221 2.44 4.85 19.94
C GLU A 221 0.99 4.50 20.27
N GLU A 222 0.64 4.52 21.56
CA GLU A 222 -0.71 4.28 22.08
C GLU A 222 -1.60 5.54 22.06
N ASP A 223 -1.03 6.72 21.80
CA ASP A 223 -1.81 7.96 21.72
C ASP A 223 -2.70 7.96 20.47
N PRO A 224 -4.01 8.28 20.59
CA PRO A 224 -4.88 8.39 19.44
C PRO A 224 -4.46 9.57 18.54
N PRO A 225 -4.51 9.44 17.20
CA PRO A 225 -4.26 10.54 16.28
C PRO A 225 -5.13 11.76 16.60
N ASN A 226 -4.53 12.94 16.76
CA ASN A 226 -5.24 14.19 17.07
C ASN A 226 -5.21 15.22 15.93
N THR A 227 -4.58 14.90 14.80
CA THR A 227 -4.49 15.86 13.69
C THR A 227 -5.88 16.15 13.10
N THR A 228 -6.17 17.45 12.97
CA THR A 228 -7.38 18.00 12.33
C THR A 228 -7.26 18.08 10.81
N SER A 229 -6.12 17.67 10.25
CA SER A 229 -5.87 17.63 8.82
C SER A 229 -6.91 16.75 8.13
N LYS A 230 -7.77 17.38 7.32
CA LYS A 230 -8.78 16.70 6.49
C LYS A 230 -8.19 16.18 5.16
N LEU A 231 -6.86 16.10 5.07
CA LEU A 231 -6.20 15.57 3.88
C LEU A 231 -6.49 14.08 3.77
N VAL A 232 -6.91 13.66 2.58
CA VAL A 232 -7.22 12.25 2.25
C VAL A 232 -6.06 11.32 2.62
N TYR A 233 -4.81 11.76 2.38
CA TYR A 233 -3.61 11.03 2.76
C TYR A 233 -3.61 10.65 4.25
N THR A 234 -3.84 11.62 5.13
CA THR A 234 -3.76 11.44 6.58
C THR A 234 -4.86 10.49 7.07
N GLU A 235 -6.08 10.65 6.56
CA GLU A 235 -7.21 9.77 6.92
C GLU A 235 -7.01 8.33 6.43
N LEU A 236 -6.49 8.14 5.21
CA LEU A 236 -6.16 6.80 4.71
C LEU A 236 -5.05 6.14 5.53
N ARG A 237 -4.07 6.91 6.01
CA ARG A 237 -2.99 6.39 6.85
C ARG A 237 -3.49 5.99 8.25
N LYS A 238 -4.40 6.76 8.85
CA LYS A 238 -5.10 6.36 10.09
C LYS A 238 -5.84 5.03 9.89
N LYS A 239 -6.63 4.92 8.83
CA LYS A 239 -7.37 3.70 8.50
C LYS A 239 -6.45 2.52 8.20
N LEU A 240 -5.31 2.76 7.57
CA LEU A 240 -4.30 1.71 7.34
C LEU A 240 -3.73 1.19 8.67
N GLU A 241 -3.34 2.07 9.61
CA GLU A 241 -2.86 1.61 10.93
C GLU A 241 -3.95 0.87 11.71
N GLU A 242 -5.21 1.32 11.65
CA GLU A 242 -6.36 0.60 12.22
C GLU A 242 -6.52 -0.80 11.60
N LEU A 243 -6.37 -0.95 10.29
CA LEU A 243 -6.45 -2.25 9.60
C LEU A 243 -5.24 -3.14 9.90
N LEU A 244 -4.08 -2.56 10.20
CA LEU A 244 -2.87 -3.32 10.50
C LEU A 244 -2.90 -3.94 11.91
N VAL A 245 -3.86 -3.58 12.78
CA VAL A 245 -4.12 -4.30 14.04
C VAL A 245 -4.44 -5.78 13.81
N TYR A 246 -4.97 -6.11 12.63
CA TYR A 246 -5.21 -7.49 12.22
C TYR A 246 -3.93 -8.20 11.77
N PHE A 247 -2.72 -7.66 12.00
CA PHE A 247 -1.45 -8.27 11.61
C PHE A 247 -0.47 -8.25 12.80
N ASP A 248 -0.58 -9.25 13.68
CA ASP A 248 0.28 -9.45 14.86
C ASP A 248 1.75 -9.75 14.53
N ASN A 249 2.03 -10.11 13.28
CA ASN A 249 3.35 -10.32 12.72
C ASN A 249 3.98 -9.06 12.08
N ALA A 250 3.25 -7.94 12.04
CA ALA A 250 3.70 -6.71 11.39
C ALA A 250 4.31 -5.71 12.40
N LEU A 251 5.33 -5.00 11.93
CA LEU A 251 5.95 -3.84 12.57
C LEU A 251 5.72 -2.61 11.70
N ILE A 252 5.13 -1.58 12.26
CA ILE A 252 4.94 -0.28 11.62
C ILE A 252 5.95 0.70 12.18
N LEU A 253 6.76 1.27 11.30
CA LEU A 253 7.74 2.30 11.64
C LEU A 253 7.18 3.66 11.20
N ARG A 254 6.72 4.47 12.15
CA ARG A 254 6.16 5.80 11.88
C ARG A 254 7.27 6.79 11.56
N THR A 255 7.51 7.00 10.27
CA THR A 255 8.49 7.99 9.79
C THR A 255 7.89 9.39 9.74
N LEU A 256 8.70 10.42 9.98
CA LEU A 256 8.25 11.81 9.92
C LEU A 256 9.32 12.66 9.23
N TYR A 257 8.93 13.39 8.17
CA TYR A 257 9.81 14.25 7.37
C TYR A 257 11.22 13.66 7.14
N PRO A 258 11.32 12.54 6.39
CA PRO A 258 12.59 11.83 6.25
C PRO A 258 13.70 12.70 5.68
N VAL A 259 14.91 12.52 6.21
CA VAL A 259 16.13 13.25 5.86
C VAL A 259 17.26 12.27 5.58
N SER A 260 17.98 12.50 4.48
CA SER A 260 19.14 11.72 4.03
C SER A 260 20.28 12.64 3.63
N SER A 261 21.50 12.11 3.63
CA SER A 261 22.71 12.86 3.28
C SER A 261 22.78 13.27 1.80
N ASP A 262 22.03 12.61 0.92
CA ASP A 262 22.10 12.78 -0.54
C ASP A 262 21.43 14.05 -1.09
N LEU A 263 20.96 14.96 -0.22
CA LEU A 263 20.28 16.23 -0.55
C LEU A 263 19.14 16.09 -1.58
N ASP A 264 18.53 14.90 -1.69
CA ASP A 264 17.46 14.62 -2.64
C ASP A 264 16.32 15.65 -2.46
N SER A 265 15.75 16.11 -3.58
CA SER A 265 14.66 17.09 -3.57
C SER A 265 13.38 16.66 -2.85
N ARG A 266 13.24 15.37 -2.56
CA ARG A 266 12.14 14.80 -1.78
C ARG A 266 12.41 14.84 -0.28
N GLY A 267 13.67 14.87 0.14
CA GLY A 267 14.10 14.97 1.53
C GLY A 267 13.88 16.36 2.13
N LEU A 268 13.82 16.45 3.47
CA LEU A 268 13.54 17.72 4.15
C LEU A 268 14.57 18.81 3.82
N ILE A 269 15.88 18.52 3.92
CA ILE A 269 16.94 19.50 3.64
C ILE A 269 16.84 20.01 2.20
N GLY A 270 16.69 19.09 1.24
CA GLY A 270 16.54 19.44 -0.17
C GLY A 270 15.31 20.31 -0.45
N LYS A 271 14.18 20.09 0.25
CA LYS A 271 12.98 20.95 0.14
C LYS A 271 13.22 22.33 0.76
N LEU A 272 13.69 22.36 2.00
CA LEU A 272 13.95 23.62 2.72
C LEU A 272 14.94 24.51 1.98
N ALA A 273 15.95 23.92 1.33
CA ALA A 273 16.94 24.65 0.57
C ALA A 273 16.39 25.34 -0.69
N ARG A 274 15.22 24.93 -1.17
CA ARG A 274 14.60 25.40 -2.41
C ARG A 274 13.37 26.29 -2.18
N PHE A 275 12.89 26.46 -0.96
CA PHE A 275 11.77 27.35 -0.70
C PHE A 275 12.19 28.81 -0.74
N GLU A 276 11.29 29.68 -1.19
CA GLU A 276 11.51 31.13 -1.10
C GLU A 276 11.40 31.61 0.36
N GLN A 277 10.50 31.01 1.12
CA GLN A 277 10.24 31.32 2.53
C GLN A 277 10.09 30.04 3.35
N VAL A 278 10.71 30.01 4.53
CA VAL A 278 10.63 28.91 5.50
C VAL A 278 10.10 29.44 6.83
N HIS A 279 8.95 28.93 7.25
CA HIS A 279 8.36 29.25 8.55
C HIS A 279 9.02 28.48 9.70
N LYS A 280 8.92 29.03 10.91
CA LYS A 280 9.42 28.39 12.13
C LYS A 280 8.47 27.28 12.54
N VAL A 281 8.83 26.05 12.18
CA VAL A 281 8.11 24.81 12.56
C VAL A 281 9.07 23.91 13.31
N GLN A 282 8.65 23.43 14.48
CA GLN A 282 9.42 22.53 15.33
C GLN A 282 8.75 21.15 15.34
N THR A 283 9.47 20.09 14.98
CA THR A 283 8.89 18.74 14.88
C THR A 283 9.96 17.65 14.96
N SER A 284 9.57 16.43 15.30
CA SER A 284 10.43 15.26 15.15
C SER A 284 10.70 14.94 13.68
N VAL A 285 11.85 14.33 13.41
CA VAL A 285 12.28 13.93 12.05
C VAL A 285 12.91 12.55 12.05
N THR A 286 12.84 11.87 10.91
CA THR A 286 13.51 10.60 10.66
C THR A 286 14.80 10.85 9.87
N VAL A 287 15.96 10.81 10.53
CA VAL A 287 17.26 10.81 9.85
C VAL A 287 17.53 9.38 9.38
N LEU A 288 17.38 9.14 8.08
CA LEU A 288 17.43 7.81 7.47
C LEU A 288 18.78 7.12 7.70
N ASP A 289 19.88 7.89 7.63
CA ASP A 289 21.24 7.41 7.84
C ASP A 289 21.47 6.84 9.25
N ASP A 290 20.77 7.38 10.26
CA ASP A 290 20.85 6.88 11.63
C ASP A 290 19.93 5.68 11.85
N LEU A 291 18.70 5.75 11.32
CA LEU A 291 17.62 4.86 11.72
C LEU A 291 17.47 3.63 10.81
N CYS A 292 17.67 3.75 9.49
CA CYS A 292 17.59 2.60 8.57
C CYS A 292 18.53 1.44 8.97
N PRO A 293 19.76 1.68 9.46
CA PRO A 293 20.62 0.62 9.99
C PRO A 293 20.04 -0.17 11.18
N LEU A 294 19.02 0.35 11.87
CA LEU A 294 18.33 -0.33 12.97
C LEU A 294 17.28 -1.35 12.48
N ILE A 295 16.77 -1.21 11.25
CA ILE A 295 15.71 -2.07 10.70
C ILE A 295 16.11 -3.56 10.70
N PRO A 296 17.31 -3.97 10.22
CA PRO A 296 17.71 -5.37 10.26
C PRO A 296 17.75 -5.97 11.67
N GLU A 297 18.02 -5.15 12.70
CA GLU A 297 18.00 -5.60 14.10
C GLU A 297 16.57 -5.83 14.59
N LEU A 298 15.65 -4.90 14.32
CA LEU A 298 14.23 -5.05 14.64
C LEU A 298 13.63 -6.30 13.98
N VAL A 299 14.00 -6.55 12.71
CA VAL A 299 13.62 -7.75 11.97
C VAL A 299 14.17 -9.01 12.63
N ARG A 300 15.46 -9.03 13.02
CA ARG A 300 16.09 -10.17 13.71
C ARG A 300 15.43 -10.47 15.06
N ARG A 301 15.02 -9.44 15.78
CA ARG A 301 14.30 -9.54 17.06
C ARG A 301 12.81 -9.88 16.89
N ARG A 302 12.30 -9.91 15.65
CA ARG A 302 10.87 -10.07 15.32
C ARG A 302 10.01 -9.09 16.11
N THR A 303 10.47 -7.85 16.29
CA THR A 303 9.70 -6.79 16.94
C THR A 303 8.42 -6.56 16.16
N THR A 304 7.26 -6.45 16.80
CA THR A 304 5.97 -6.19 16.14
C THR A 304 5.23 -5.03 16.79
N GLY A 305 4.11 -4.62 16.22
CA GLY A 305 3.31 -3.48 16.65
C GLY A 305 3.75 -2.18 15.99
N VAL A 306 3.55 -1.06 16.66
CA VAL A 306 3.89 0.27 16.15
C VAL A 306 5.10 0.81 16.91
N LEU A 307 6.03 1.42 16.19
CA LEU A 307 7.12 2.20 16.74
C LEU A 307 7.16 3.58 16.10
N ASN A 308 7.26 4.62 16.92
CA ASN A 308 7.67 5.94 16.47
C ASN A 308 9.11 5.85 15.96
N PHE A 309 9.30 6.04 14.65
CA PHE A 309 10.57 5.81 13.97
C PHE A 309 11.20 7.14 13.56
N VAL A 310 11.50 7.94 14.58
CA VAL A 310 12.13 9.26 14.49
C VAL A 310 13.35 9.31 15.41
N ASN A 311 14.21 10.27 15.17
CA ASN A 311 15.31 10.60 16.08
C ASN A 311 14.76 11.20 17.38
N SER A 312 15.54 11.15 18.46
CA SER A 312 15.15 11.79 19.72
C SER A 312 15.13 13.32 19.57
N GLY A 313 14.21 13.97 20.28
CA GLY A 313 14.01 15.41 20.23
C GLY A 313 13.33 15.92 18.96
N MET A 314 13.39 17.24 18.79
CA MET A 314 12.81 17.96 17.66
C MET A 314 13.83 18.85 16.97
N VAL A 315 13.53 19.20 15.72
CA VAL A 315 14.31 20.17 14.95
C VAL A 315 13.42 21.32 14.50
N THR A 316 13.99 22.53 14.47
CA THR A 316 13.33 23.71 13.91
C THR A 316 13.78 23.91 12.47
N TYR A 317 12.86 24.05 11.52
CA TYR A 317 13.21 24.21 10.11
C TYR A 317 14.12 25.41 9.83
N THR A 318 13.91 26.52 10.54
CA THR A 318 14.75 27.72 10.44
C THR A 318 16.19 27.47 10.88
N ASP A 319 16.40 26.56 11.84
CA ASP A 319 17.73 26.20 12.34
C ASP A 319 18.46 25.32 11.33
N VAL A 320 17.75 24.41 10.66
CA VAL A 320 18.28 23.59 9.56
C VAL A 320 18.75 24.48 8.40
N VAL A 321 17.93 25.44 7.98
CA VAL A 321 18.30 26.42 6.94
C VAL A 321 19.50 27.26 7.38
N SER A 322 19.55 27.66 8.65
CA SER A 322 20.66 28.46 9.18
C SER A 322 21.97 27.68 9.25
N ASP A 323 21.93 26.38 9.54
CA ASP A 323 23.12 25.53 9.49
C ASP A 323 23.59 25.28 8.06
N LEU A 324 22.65 25.03 7.14
CA LEU A 324 22.98 24.91 5.73
C LEU A 324 23.63 26.18 5.19
N ALA A 325 23.13 27.36 5.59
CA ALA A 325 23.66 28.66 5.19
C ALA A 325 25.13 28.90 5.60
N LYS A 326 25.62 28.23 6.64
CA LYS A 326 27.03 28.34 7.06
C LYS A 326 27.99 27.67 6.09
N ARG A 327 27.48 26.73 5.27
CA ARG A 327 28.29 25.94 4.33
C ARG A 327 27.90 26.15 2.87
N ALA A 328 26.70 26.64 2.60
CA ALA A 328 26.20 26.85 1.25
C ALA A 328 27.09 27.84 0.46
N PRO A 329 27.19 27.67 -0.87
CA PRO A 329 27.96 28.58 -1.72
C PRO A 329 27.33 29.98 -1.74
N ALA A 330 28.13 31.01 -2.03
CA ALA A 330 27.65 32.39 -2.12
C ALA A 330 26.55 32.60 -3.17
N SER A 331 26.46 31.70 -4.17
CA SER A 331 25.41 31.69 -5.19
C SER A 331 24.05 31.19 -4.69
N TRP A 332 23.99 30.53 -3.53
CA TRP A 332 22.75 29.99 -2.99
C TRP A 332 21.87 31.12 -2.43
N ARG A 333 20.66 31.25 -2.98
CA ARG A 333 19.67 32.20 -2.47
C ARG A 333 19.01 31.62 -1.22
N ARG A 334 19.49 32.04 -0.06
CA ARG A 334 18.94 31.63 1.23
C ARG A 334 17.43 31.97 1.33
N PRO A 335 16.57 31.02 1.77
CA PRO A 335 15.17 31.28 2.06
C PRO A 335 14.97 32.38 3.11
N LEU A 336 13.90 33.17 2.96
CA LEU A 336 13.44 34.10 3.99
C LEU A 336 12.91 33.32 5.19
N LEU A 337 13.33 33.68 6.40
CA LEU A 337 12.85 33.03 7.62
C LEU A 337 11.60 33.75 8.13
N GLY A 338 10.48 33.03 8.20
CA GLY A 338 9.19 33.52 8.65
C GLY A 338 8.93 33.30 10.15
N GLN A 339 7.77 33.77 10.61
CA GLN A 339 7.29 33.54 11.99
C GLN A 339 6.75 32.10 12.19
N GLU A 340 6.29 31.81 13.41
CA GLU A 340 5.71 30.51 13.77
C GLU A 340 4.52 30.15 12.87
N ASP A 341 4.52 28.91 12.40
CA ASP A 341 3.44 28.34 11.60
C ASP A 341 2.85 27.12 12.30
N ASN A 342 1.72 27.35 12.99
CA ASN A 342 0.98 26.32 13.72
C ASN A 342 0.03 25.51 12.82
N SER A 343 0.02 25.76 11.51
CA SER A 343 -0.88 25.06 10.57
C SER A 343 -0.37 23.67 10.16
N ARG A 344 0.93 23.42 10.31
CA ARG A 344 1.55 22.13 9.98
C ARG A 344 1.55 21.21 11.21
N ALA A 345 1.36 19.92 10.97
CA ALA A 345 1.49 18.86 11.97
C ALA A 345 2.90 18.92 12.58
N ALA A 346 3.02 19.61 13.70
CA ALA A 346 4.23 19.88 14.45
C ALA A 346 4.04 19.21 15.80
N ALA A 347 4.57 18.00 15.95
CA ALA A 347 4.49 17.24 17.19
C ALA A 347 5.83 16.57 17.47
N GLU A 348 6.11 16.36 18.75
CA GLU A 348 7.19 15.52 19.21
C GLU A 348 6.68 14.09 19.35
N LEU A 349 7.41 13.11 18.79
CA LEU A 349 7.08 11.70 18.95
C LEU A 349 8.06 11.06 19.94
N GLY A 350 7.52 10.31 20.90
CA GLY A 350 8.32 9.62 21.91
C GLY A 350 9.07 8.44 21.30
N VAL A 351 10.35 8.28 21.64
CA VAL A 351 11.24 7.24 21.07
C VAL A 351 11.62 6.14 22.06
N ALA A 352 11.01 6.11 23.25
CA ALA A 352 11.37 5.18 24.31
C ALA A 352 11.21 3.71 23.90
N ARG A 353 10.13 3.37 23.18
CA ARG A 353 9.90 2.01 22.67
C ARG A 353 10.91 1.63 21.59
N LEU A 354 11.27 2.56 20.70
CA LEU A 354 12.31 2.31 19.70
C LEU A 354 13.67 2.05 20.36
N ALA A 355 14.04 2.86 21.35
CA ALA A 355 15.27 2.68 22.11
C ALA A 355 15.31 1.31 22.82
N ALA A 356 14.21 0.93 23.48
CA ALA A 356 14.07 -0.35 24.13
C ALA A 356 14.13 -1.53 23.14
N ALA A 357 13.46 -1.42 21.99
CA ALA A 357 13.44 -2.46 20.95
C ALA A 357 14.83 -2.71 20.34
N CYS A 358 15.63 -1.65 20.19
CA CYS A 358 17.01 -1.75 19.70
C CYS A 358 18.03 -2.01 20.81
N GLY A 359 17.65 -1.91 22.09
CA GLY A 359 18.57 -2.02 23.22
C GLY A 359 19.66 -0.95 23.25
N ARG A 360 19.39 0.24 22.68
CA ARG A 360 20.34 1.35 22.59
C ARG A 360 19.62 2.69 22.52
N GLU A 361 20.31 3.76 22.88
CA GLU A 361 19.78 5.12 22.71
C GLU A 361 19.59 5.48 21.24
N VAL A 362 18.52 6.22 20.97
CA VAL A 362 18.19 6.74 19.65
C VAL A 362 18.90 8.10 19.47
N PRO A 363 19.69 8.29 18.40
CA PRO A 363 20.44 9.53 18.18
C PRO A 363 19.55 10.78 18.17
N ASP A 364 20.06 11.88 18.73
CA ASP A 364 19.40 13.19 18.75
C ASP A 364 19.30 13.79 17.33
N ALA A 365 18.11 14.26 16.99
CA ALA A 365 17.78 14.75 15.65
C ALA A 365 18.63 15.97 15.27
N ARG A 366 18.82 16.92 16.20
CA ARG A 366 19.55 18.16 15.95
C ARG A 366 21.02 17.88 15.68
N SER A 367 21.64 17.08 16.54
CA SER A 367 23.04 16.67 16.45
C SER A 367 23.31 15.88 15.17
N SER A 368 22.39 14.98 14.79
CA SER A 368 22.51 14.20 13.56
C SER A 368 22.38 15.03 12.30
N LEU A 369 21.43 15.99 12.24
CA LEU A 369 21.34 16.92 11.11
C LEU A 369 22.57 17.81 10.99
N GLN A 370 23.11 18.29 12.12
CA GLN A 370 24.35 19.08 12.11
C GLN A 370 25.53 18.27 11.59
N ARG A 371 25.65 17.00 12.00
CA ARG A 371 26.68 16.08 11.50
C ARG A 371 26.52 15.84 10.00
N MET A 372 25.30 15.61 9.54
CA MET A 372 24.98 15.42 8.12
C MET A 372 25.35 16.65 7.29
N ILE A 373 24.89 17.85 7.68
CA ILE A 373 25.21 19.10 6.98
C ILE A 373 26.71 19.38 7.01
N SER A 374 27.40 19.09 8.11
CA SER A 374 28.86 19.25 8.22
C SER A 374 29.64 18.23 7.39
N GLY A 375 29.02 17.09 7.05
CA GLY A 375 29.60 16.04 6.21
C GLY A 375 29.42 16.26 4.71
N LEU A 376 28.54 17.18 4.29
CA LEU A 376 28.31 17.47 2.87
C LEU A 376 29.61 17.90 2.16
N THR A 377 29.84 17.37 0.98
CA THR A 377 30.94 17.76 0.11
C THR A 377 30.65 19.09 -0.58
N ASP A 378 31.70 19.76 -1.08
CA ASP A 378 31.53 21.01 -1.83
C ASP A 378 30.73 20.78 -3.11
N ASP A 379 30.88 19.63 -3.77
CA ASP A 379 30.11 19.24 -4.96
C ASP A 379 28.62 19.09 -4.63
N GLU A 380 28.27 18.44 -3.52
CA GLU A 380 26.89 18.32 -3.06
C GLU A 380 26.29 19.70 -2.73
N LEU A 381 27.06 20.58 -2.09
CA LEU A 381 26.63 21.94 -1.77
C LEU A 381 26.46 22.81 -3.03
N GLN A 382 27.21 22.55 -4.10
CA GLN A 382 27.03 23.22 -5.40
C GLN A 382 25.71 22.83 -6.09
N THR A 383 25.12 21.68 -5.76
CA THR A 383 23.79 21.30 -6.29
C THR A 383 22.64 22.15 -5.73
N LEU A 384 22.90 22.94 -4.67
CA LEU A 384 21.97 23.93 -4.15
C LEU A 384 21.84 25.09 -5.14
N ALA A 385 20.90 24.93 -6.08
CA ALA A 385 20.75 25.84 -7.22
C ALA A 385 20.49 27.30 -6.80
N PRO A 386 21.00 28.29 -7.56
CA PRO A 386 20.37 29.61 -7.62
C PRO A 386 18.99 29.42 -8.26
N GLN A 387 17.90 29.79 -7.57
CA GLN A 387 16.58 29.77 -8.23
C GLN A 387 16.62 30.72 -9.42
N GLN A 388 16.38 30.19 -10.63
CA GLN A 388 16.01 31.00 -11.77
C GLN A 388 14.73 31.75 -11.42
N SER A 389 14.71 33.05 -11.72
CA SER A 389 13.55 33.93 -11.55
C SER A 389 12.31 33.28 -12.17
N PRO A 390 11.13 33.31 -11.52
CA PRO A 390 9.91 32.95 -12.21
C PRO A 390 9.71 33.94 -13.37
N LEU A 391 9.52 33.38 -14.58
CA LEU A 391 8.93 34.07 -15.73
C LEU A 391 7.43 34.23 -15.50
#